data_AF-A0A2J6SNK3-F1
#
_entry.id   AF-A0A2J6SNK3-F1
#
_cell.length_a   1.000
_cell.length_b   1.000
_cell.length_c   1.000
_cell.angle_alpha   90.00
_cell.angle_beta   90.00
_cell.angle_gamma   90.00
#
_symmetry.space_group_name_H-M   'P 1'
#
loop_
_entity.id
_entity.type
_entity.pdbx_description
1 polymer ?
#
loop_
_entity_poly.entity_id
_entity_poly.type
_entity_poly.pdbx_seq_one_letter_code
_entity_poly.pdbx_strand_id
1 'polypeptide(L)'
;MPHTLALRQLYYWLFCAIILSGAAGGFADQWSSHAFLADFLDGRLRNLRDAARRRDNIFLRPIEPWDGGNYSWKYPKRGQKPQMTGRQKVLLLPAIAAVAFPVVIAFIMSWYTPTTGLGDRGIMELSFAGMWILNFLITMSGSLMLPEKNLHQLFKIYFWNTFWSLGSLYILFGAFQGWYNNCKSWSAYFSKGASEAFIDLNMRDTIQKNIFKFYLPMTAASLVTQLLIAAFVIWINWEVVRFTTWSDDENRVFFDRHRRIEEMEMAHISDQEDPSERGLLASERGLPTMASEEWTVSFEEDRLREYV
;
A
#
# COMPACT_ATOMS: atom_id res chain seq x y z
N MET A 1 -31.66 -1.76 2.46
CA MET A 1 -31.01 -2.89 3.14
C MET A 1 -30.05 -3.66 2.22
N PRO A 2 -30.42 -4.11 1.00
CA PRO A 2 -29.52 -4.87 0.10
C PRO A 2 -28.25 -4.14 -0.29
N HIS A 3 -28.39 -2.89 -0.75
CA HIS A 3 -27.23 -2.08 -1.14
C HIS A 3 -26.36 -1.66 0.03
N THR A 4 -26.92 -1.54 1.23
CA THR A 4 -26.12 -1.31 2.44
C THR A 4 -25.28 -2.55 2.77
N LEU A 5 -25.80 -3.76 2.52
CA LEU A 5 -25.03 -5.00 2.62
C LEU A 5 -23.95 -5.08 1.52
N ALA A 6 -24.28 -4.73 0.28
CA ALA A 6 -23.30 -4.67 -0.82
C ALA A 6 -22.16 -3.68 -0.53
N LEU A 7 -22.50 -2.47 -0.08
CA LEU A 7 -21.52 -1.47 0.35
C LEU A 7 -20.70 -1.96 1.55
N ARG A 8 -21.30 -2.69 2.50
CA ARG A 8 -20.56 -3.33 3.61
C ARG A 8 -19.59 -4.40 3.12
N GLN A 9 -19.93 -5.18 2.10
CA GLN A 9 -18.97 -6.11 1.46
C GLN A 9 -17.78 -5.35 0.87
N LEU A 10 -18.04 -4.16 0.31
CA LEU A 10 -17.00 -3.22 -0.12
C LEU A 10 -16.19 -2.59 1.03
N TYR A 11 -16.47 -2.87 2.31
CA TYR A 11 -15.62 -2.44 3.42
C TYR A 11 -14.86 -3.59 4.07
N TYR A 12 -15.42 -4.81 4.07
CA TYR A 12 -14.73 -5.95 4.68
C TYR A 12 -13.42 -6.29 3.94
N TRP A 13 -13.34 -6.01 2.64
CA TRP A 13 -12.09 -6.15 1.90
C TRP A 13 -11.04 -5.11 2.29
N LEU A 14 -11.43 -3.95 2.82
CA LEU A 14 -10.48 -2.93 3.28
C LEU A 14 -9.58 -3.51 4.38
N PHE A 15 -10.13 -4.38 5.24
CA PHE A 15 -9.37 -5.07 6.28
C PHE A 15 -8.35 -6.05 5.67
N CYS A 16 -8.77 -6.85 4.68
CA CYS A 16 -7.86 -7.75 3.96
C CYS A 16 -6.81 -6.96 3.18
N ALA A 17 -7.17 -5.85 2.54
CA ALA A 17 -6.25 -4.97 1.81
C ALA A 17 -5.25 -4.30 2.75
N ILE A 18 -5.65 -3.90 3.95
CA ILE A 18 -4.72 -3.38 4.97
C ILE A 18 -3.72 -4.48 5.35
N ILE A 19 -4.20 -5.70 5.67
CA ILE A 19 -3.33 -6.85 6.01
C ILE A 19 -2.40 -7.21 4.85
N LEU A 20 -2.94 -7.28 3.63
CA LEU A 20 -2.21 -7.57 2.40
C LEU A 20 -1.21 -6.48 2.05
N SER A 21 -1.55 -5.20 2.27
CA SER A 21 -0.62 -4.08 2.05
C SER A 21 0.55 -4.15 3.03
N GLY A 22 0.31 -4.54 4.28
CA GLY A 22 1.38 -4.82 5.24
C GLY A 22 2.22 -6.02 4.82
N ALA A 23 1.59 -7.14 4.46
CA ALA A 23 2.27 -8.39 4.14
C ALA A 23 3.03 -8.37 2.80
N ALA A 24 2.47 -7.75 1.75
CA ALA A 24 3.04 -7.68 0.40
C ALA A 24 3.98 -6.47 0.21
N GLY A 25 3.74 -5.39 0.95
CA GLY A 25 4.51 -4.15 0.83
C GLY A 25 5.94 -4.26 1.33
N GLY A 26 6.29 -5.33 2.07
CA GLY A 26 7.51 -5.41 2.85
C GLY A 26 7.58 -4.18 3.75
N PHE A 27 6.93 -4.25 4.92
CA PHE A 27 6.80 -3.14 5.88
C PHE A 27 7.97 -2.17 5.78
N ALA A 28 7.67 -0.88 5.61
CA ALA A 28 8.66 0.15 5.86
C ALA A 28 9.21 -0.12 7.25
N ASP A 29 10.44 -0.62 7.29
CA ASP A 29 11.16 -0.76 8.53
C ASP A 29 11.34 0.65 9.11
N GLN A 30 11.58 0.70 10.42
CA GLN A 30 12.04 1.92 11.10
C GLN A 30 13.12 2.67 10.28
N TRP A 31 13.92 1.91 9.52
CA TRP A 31 15.00 2.41 8.67
C TRP A 31 14.54 3.18 7.44
N SER A 32 13.35 2.93 6.89
CA SER A 32 12.84 3.67 5.73
C SER A 32 12.49 5.11 6.11
N SER A 33 11.87 5.30 7.28
CA SER A 33 11.58 6.64 7.82
C SER A 33 12.85 7.31 8.32
N HIS A 34 13.75 6.53 8.93
CA HIS A 34 15.07 6.98 9.36
C HIS A 34 15.90 7.48 8.18
N ALA A 35 15.96 6.74 7.07
CA ALA A 35 16.69 7.13 5.86
C ALA A 35 16.16 8.44 5.27
N PHE A 36 14.84 8.62 5.24
CA PHE A 36 14.22 9.88 4.82
C PHE A 36 14.60 11.04 5.75
N LEU A 37 14.49 10.83 7.06
CA LEU A 37 14.80 11.85 8.06
C LEU A 37 16.30 12.18 8.07
N ALA A 38 17.16 11.17 7.89
CA ALA A 38 18.60 11.32 7.81
C ALA A 38 18.98 12.19 6.61
N ASP A 39 18.50 11.87 5.40
CA ASP A 39 18.76 12.69 4.20
C ASP A 39 18.27 14.14 4.37
N PHE A 40 17.09 14.32 4.95
CA PHE A 40 16.54 15.65 5.23
C PHE A 40 17.38 16.42 6.25
N LEU A 41 17.73 15.80 7.38
CA LEU A 41 18.55 16.40 8.42
C LEU A 41 19.94 16.72 7.89
N ASP A 42 20.52 15.86 7.06
CA ASP A 42 21.84 16.05 6.50
C ASP A 42 21.88 17.21 5.49
N GLY A 43 20.81 17.38 4.70
CA GLY A 43 20.60 18.57 3.88
C GLY A 43 20.43 19.85 4.72
N ARG A 44 19.65 19.77 5.81
CA ARG A 44 19.46 20.88 6.76
C ARG A 44 20.75 21.25 7.49
N LEU A 45 21.55 20.27 7.90
CA LEU A 45 22.81 20.45 8.61
C LEU A 45 23.83 21.14 7.70
N ARG A 46 23.90 20.75 6.42
CA ARG A 46 24.72 21.44 5.41
C ARG A 46 24.33 22.91 5.29
N ASN A 47 23.05 23.20 5.10
CA ASN A 47 22.56 24.59 5.02
C ASN A 47 22.83 25.38 6.31
N LEU A 48 22.68 24.75 7.49
CA LEU A 48 22.96 25.38 8.78
C LEU A 48 24.45 25.63 8.97
N ARG A 49 25.35 24.73 8.57
CA ARG A 49 26.81 24.94 8.61
C ARG A 49 27.24 26.09 7.70
N ASP A 50 26.67 26.16 6.50
CA ASP A 50 26.94 27.24 5.56
C ASP A 50 26.46 28.61 6.10
N ALA A 51 25.31 28.64 6.78
CA ALA A 51 24.76 29.83 7.41
C ALA A 51 25.50 30.21 8.72
N ALA A 52 25.90 29.23 9.51
CA ALA A 52 26.50 29.40 10.84
C ALA A 52 28.02 29.64 10.81
N ARG A 53 28.55 30.12 9.67
CA ARG A 53 29.97 30.29 9.28
C ARG A 53 30.96 30.83 10.32
N ARG A 54 30.58 31.17 11.56
CA ARG A 54 31.49 31.77 12.55
C ARG A 54 31.41 31.39 14.03
N ARG A 55 30.45 30.65 14.61
CA ARG A 55 30.47 30.56 16.09
C ARG A 55 30.19 29.27 16.84
N ASP A 56 29.42 28.30 16.35
CA ASP A 56 29.16 27.08 17.15
C ASP A 56 29.08 25.82 16.30
N ASN A 57 29.78 24.77 16.73
CA ASN A 57 29.66 23.44 16.15
C ASN A 57 28.29 22.86 16.54
N ILE A 58 27.33 22.95 15.63
CA ILE A 58 26.02 22.30 15.81
C ILE A 58 26.20 20.80 15.61
N PHE A 59 26.09 20.03 16.69
CA PHE A 59 26.07 18.58 16.67
C PHE A 59 24.63 18.09 16.83
N LEU A 60 24.08 17.47 15.78
CA LEU A 60 22.83 16.73 15.89
C LEU A 60 23.14 15.35 16.47
N ARG A 61 22.42 14.95 17.52
CA ARG A 61 22.48 13.57 18.00
C ARG A 61 22.00 12.63 16.88
N PRO A 62 22.58 11.42 16.77
CA PRO A 62 22.09 10.43 15.82
C PRO A 62 20.59 10.19 16.09
N ILE A 63 19.80 10.14 15.01
CA ILE A 63 18.38 9.79 15.11
C ILE A 63 18.33 8.35 15.61
N GLU A 64 17.74 8.14 16.78
CA GLU A 64 17.33 6.81 17.20
C GLU A 64 16.14 6.38 16.33
N PRO A 65 16.21 5.20 15.70
CA PRO A 65 15.06 4.68 14.99
C PRO A 65 13.88 4.54 15.97
N TRP A 66 12.69 4.94 15.54
CA TRP A 66 11.47 4.77 16.32
C TRP A 66 11.19 3.26 16.47
N ASP A 67 10.88 2.81 17.68
CA ASP A 67 10.39 1.46 17.96
C ASP A 67 8.91 1.34 17.61
N GLY A 68 8.62 0.80 16.41
CA GLY A 68 7.27 0.58 15.93
C GLY A 68 7.20 0.33 14.44
N GLY A 69 6.22 -0.47 14.01
CA GLY A 69 6.00 -0.78 12.61
C GLY A 69 5.45 0.43 11.85
N ASN A 70 6.11 0.83 10.75
CA ASN A 70 5.55 1.81 9.82
C ASN A 70 4.78 1.07 8.71
N TYR A 71 3.47 1.26 8.64
CA TYR A 71 2.57 0.60 7.67
C TYR A 71 2.59 1.26 6.28
N SER A 72 3.73 1.78 5.87
CA SER A 72 3.89 2.53 4.63
C SER A 72 4.60 1.70 3.56
N TRP A 73 4.28 1.98 2.30
CA TRP A 73 4.92 1.41 1.12
C TRP A 73 6.46 1.66 1.13
N LYS A 74 7.25 0.62 0.82
CA LYS A 74 8.72 0.67 0.78
C LYS A 74 9.19 1.26 -0.54
N TYR A 75 9.79 2.46 -0.48
CA TYR A 75 10.45 3.07 -1.63
C TYR A 75 11.69 2.24 -2.01
N PRO A 76 11.92 1.90 -3.29
CA PRO A 76 13.15 1.24 -3.71
C PRO A 76 14.38 2.07 -3.31
N LYS A 77 15.44 1.42 -2.84
CA LYS A 77 16.67 2.14 -2.46
C LYS A 77 17.31 2.70 -3.72
N ARG A 78 17.83 3.92 -3.61
CA ARG A 78 18.43 4.69 -4.72
C ARG A 78 19.40 3.81 -5.54
N GLY A 79 19.07 3.55 -6.81
CA GLY A 79 19.92 2.78 -7.72
C GLY A 79 19.61 1.27 -7.80
N GLN A 80 18.68 0.75 -7.00
CA GLN A 80 18.08 -0.55 -7.26
C GLN A 80 16.96 -0.40 -8.28
N LYS A 81 17.04 -1.11 -9.41
CA LYS A 81 15.85 -1.26 -10.26
C LYS A 81 14.76 -1.93 -9.42
N PRO A 82 13.52 -1.40 -9.39
CA PRO A 82 12.42 -2.05 -8.68
C PRO A 82 12.14 -3.41 -9.34
N GLN A 83 12.72 -4.47 -8.79
CA GLN A 83 12.45 -5.85 -9.22
C GLN A 83 11.44 -6.46 -8.26
N MET A 84 10.27 -6.84 -8.79
CA MET A 84 9.33 -7.64 -8.02
C MET A 84 9.93 -9.03 -7.79
N THR A 85 10.13 -9.41 -6.53
CA THR A 85 10.55 -10.76 -6.15
C THR A 85 9.49 -11.78 -6.58
N GLY A 86 9.88 -13.04 -6.79
CA GLY A 86 8.92 -14.11 -7.12
C GLY A 86 7.79 -14.22 -6.09
N ARG A 87 8.11 -14.04 -4.81
CA ARG A 87 7.14 -13.98 -3.70
C ARG A 87 6.15 -12.82 -3.84
N GLN A 88 6.62 -11.61 -4.20
CA GLN A 88 5.74 -10.46 -4.41
C GLN A 88 4.76 -10.68 -5.57
N LYS A 89 5.20 -11.33 -6.66
CA LYS A 89 4.31 -11.71 -7.77
C LYS A 89 3.23 -12.69 -7.32
N VAL A 90 3.60 -13.68 -6.50
CA VAL A 90 2.65 -14.65 -5.92
C VAL A 90 1.65 -13.96 -4.99
N LEU A 91 2.10 -13.00 -4.17
CA LEU A 91 1.24 -12.25 -3.23
C LEU A 91 0.37 -11.19 -3.92
N LEU A 92 0.74 -10.72 -5.12
CA LEU A 92 -0.08 -9.79 -5.89
C LEU A 92 -1.41 -10.42 -6.33
N LEU A 93 -1.41 -11.70 -6.69
CA LEU A 93 -2.61 -12.40 -7.15
C LEU A 93 -3.73 -12.49 -6.09
N PRO A 94 -3.49 -12.94 -4.85
CA PRO A 94 -4.49 -12.91 -3.79
C PRO A 94 -4.85 -11.47 -3.40
N ALA A 95 -3.95 -10.49 -3.55
CA ALA A 95 -4.28 -9.08 -3.31
C ALA A 95 -5.30 -8.55 -4.32
N ILE A 96 -5.11 -8.82 -5.61
CA ILE A 96 -6.07 -8.49 -6.66
C ILE A 96 -7.39 -9.23 -6.43
N ALA A 97 -7.33 -10.52 -6.11
CA ALA A 97 -8.52 -11.33 -5.84
C ALA A 97 -9.32 -10.80 -4.64
N ALA A 98 -8.65 -10.33 -3.58
CA ALA A 98 -9.28 -9.77 -2.39
C ALA A 98 -10.10 -8.51 -2.70
N VAL A 99 -9.73 -7.73 -3.72
CA VAL A 99 -10.47 -6.52 -4.15
C VAL A 99 -11.51 -6.85 -5.22
N ALA A 100 -11.12 -7.64 -6.23
CA ALA A 100 -11.98 -7.94 -7.37
C ALA A 100 -13.22 -8.75 -6.94
N PHE A 101 -13.06 -9.72 -6.05
CA PHE A 101 -14.14 -10.62 -5.66
C PHE A 101 -15.30 -9.90 -4.93
N PRO A 102 -15.04 -9.05 -3.92
CA PRO A 102 -16.10 -8.26 -3.26
C PRO A 102 -16.76 -7.25 -4.19
N VAL A 103 -16.01 -6.65 -5.12
CA VAL A 103 -16.57 -5.74 -6.15
C VAL A 103 -17.53 -6.49 -7.06
N VAL A 104 -17.14 -7.67 -7.57
CA VAL A 104 -18.00 -8.49 -8.41
C VAL A 104 -19.24 -8.95 -7.64
N ILE A 105 -19.10 -9.37 -6.39
CA ILE A 105 -20.24 -9.77 -5.55
C ILE A 105 -21.18 -8.59 -5.27
N ALA A 106 -20.65 -7.42 -4.91
CA ALA A 106 -21.44 -6.20 -4.69
C ALA A 106 -22.21 -5.82 -5.97
N PHE A 107 -21.52 -5.83 -7.11
CA PHE A 107 -22.11 -5.56 -8.41
C PHE A 107 -23.22 -6.55 -8.76
N ILE A 108 -22.99 -7.86 -8.61
CA ILE A 108 -24.01 -8.90 -8.84
C ILE A 108 -25.22 -8.67 -7.94
N MET A 109 -25.00 -8.40 -6.65
CA MET A 109 -26.10 -8.11 -5.73
C MET A 109 -26.87 -6.85 -6.15
N SER A 110 -26.18 -5.77 -6.52
CA SER A 110 -26.83 -4.54 -6.99
C SER A 110 -27.52 -4.71 -8.35
N TRP A 111 -27.05 -5.61 -9.20
CA TRP A 111 -27.59 -5.85 -10.53
C TRP A 111 -28.88 -6.65 -10.51
N TYR A 112 -28.96 -7.67 -9.65
CA TYR A 112 -30.14 -8.53 -9.56
C TYR A 112 -31.17 -8.00 -8.57
N THR A 113 -30.76 -7.13 -7.65
CA THR A 113 -31.65 -6.69 -6.59
C THR A 113 -31.35 -5.29 -6.07
N PRO A 114 -32.39 -4.55 -5.65
CA PRO A 114 -33.82 -4.77 -5.86
C PRO A 114 -34.28 -4.40 -7.28
N THR A 115 -33.38 -3.79 -8.06
CA THR A 115 -33.60 -3.41 -9.44
C THR A 115 -32.84 -4.34 -10.35
N THR A 116 -33.49 -4.91 -11.36
CA THR A 116 -32.78 -5.64 -12.40
C THR A 116 -32.12 -4.63 -13.35
N GLY A 117 -30.78 -4.58 -13.40
CA GLY A 117 -30.01 -3.71 -14.29
C GLY A 117 -29.00 -2.79 -13.58
N LEU A 118 -28.40 -1.87 -14.35
CA LEU A 118 -27.43 -0.90 -13.83
C LEU A 118 -28.14 0.38 -13.36
N GLY A 119 -28.38 0.48 -12.06
CA GLY A 119 -28.79 1.73 -11.41
C GLY A 119 -27.59 2.59 -11.00
N ASP A 120 -27.85 3.82 -10.54
CA ASP A 120 -26.82 4.76 -10.12
C ASP A 120 -25.94 4.23 -8.99
N ARG A 121 -26.49 3.33 -8.17
CA ARG A 121 -25.73 2.65 -7.10
C ARG A 121 -24.70 1.67 -7.65
N GLY A 122 -25.05 0.90 -8.67
CA GLY A 122 -24.08 0.04 -9.37
C GLY A 122 -23.00 0.87 -10.05
N ILE A 123 -23.37 2.03 -10.63
CA ILE A 123 -22.39 2.98 -11.18
C ILE A 123 -21.47 3.52 -10.09
N MET A 124 -22.01 3.88 -8.92
CA MET A 124 -21.22 4.36 -7.78
C MET A 124 -20.26 3.28 -7.26
N GLU A 125 -20.71 2.02 -7.12
CA GLU A 125 -19.87 0.89 -6.73
C GLU A 125 -18.73 0.65 -7.73
N LEU A 126 -19.04 0.66 -9.04
CA LEU A 126 -18.05 0.56 -10.11
C LEU A 126 -17.09 1.75 -10.14
N SER A 127 -17.58 2.96 -9.88
CA SER A 127 -16.75 4.17 -9.83
C SER A 127 -15.79 4.12 -8.65
N PHE A 128 -16.25 3.66 -7.49
CA PHE A 128 -15.42 3.48 -6.31
C PHE A 128 -14.31 2.44 -6.56
N ALA A 129 -14.65 1.28 -7.13
CA ALA A 129 -13.67 0.27 -7.52
C ALA A 129 -12.71 0.78 -8.62
N GLY A 130 -13.24 1.47 -9.62
CA GLY A 130 -12.48 2.02 -10.73
C GLY A 130 -11.46 3.07 -10.28
N MET A 131 -11.82 3.95 -9.35
CA MET A 131 -10.87 4.91 -8.78
C MET A 131 -9.75 4.23 -7.99
N TRP A 132 -10.05 3.14 -7.31
CA TRP A 132 -9.04 2.35 -6.61
C TRP A 132 -8.03 1.73 -7.59
N ILE A 133 -8.52 1.10 -8.65
CA ILE A 133 -7.67 0.51 -9.71
C ILE A 133 -6.86 1.61 -10.41
N LEU A 134 -7.50 2.72 -10.75
CA LEU A 134 -6.85 3.84 -11.41
C LEU A 134 -5.76 4.47 -10.53
N ASN A 135 -6.02 4.64 -9.23
CA ASN A 135 -5.01 5.12 -8.28
C ASN A 135 -3.79 4.19 -8.21
N PHE A 136 -4.04 2.87 -8.17
CA PHE A 136 -2.96 1.88 -8.21
C PHE A 136 -2.16 1.96 -9.51
N LEU A 137 -2.83 1.98 -10.66
CA LEU A 137 -2.17 2.04 -11.97
C LEU A 137 -1.36 3.33 -12.14
N ILE A 138 -1.90 4.48 -11.76
CA ILE A 138 -1.19 5.76 -11.81
C ILE A 138 0.03 5.74 -10.89
N THR A 139 -0.11 5.22 -9.68
CA THR A 139 1.01 5.10 -8.73
C THR A 139 2.10 4.20 -9.29
N MET A 140 1.73 3.04 -9.85
CA MET A 140 2.64 2.09 -10.46
C MET A 140 3.33 2.71 -11.68
N SER A 141 2.59 3.28 -12.63
CA SER A 141 3.15 3.96 -13.79
C SER A 141 4.05 5.14 -13.40
N GLY A 142 3.65 5.94 -12.42
CA GLY A 142 4.45 7.04 -11.90
C GLY A 142 5.77 6.56 -11.30
N SER A 143 5.75 5.41 -10.59
CA SER A 143 6.96 4.81 -10.03
C SER A 143 7.91 4.24 -11.10
N LEU A 144 7.37 3.79 -12.24
CA LEU A 144 8.18 3.24 -13.34
C LEU A 144 8.72 4.31 -14.29
N MET A 145 7.96 5.38 -14.53
CA MET A 145 8.31 6.39 -15.55
C MET A 145 9.21 7.51 -15.04
N LEU A 146 9.26 7.75 -13.73
CA LEU A 146 9.98 8.88 -13.16
C LEU A 146 11.32 8.43 -12.55
N PRO A 147 12.47 8.95 -13.01
CA PRO A 147 13.77 8.56 -12.49
C PRO A 147 13.95 8.98 -11.03
N GLU A 148 14.33 8.01 -10.20
CA GLU A 148 14.44 7.94 -8.72
C GLU A 148 15.14 9.09 -7.94
N LYS A 149 15.56 10.18 -8.58
CA LYS A 149 16.56 11.06 -7.97
C LYS A 149 16.01 12.13 -7.03
N ASN A 150 14.69 12.35 -6.94
CA ASN A 150 14.14 13.52 -6.24
C ASN A 150 13.04 13.18 -5.23
N LEU A 151 13.29 13.53 -3.95
CA LEU A 151 12.32 13.57 -2.85
C LEU A 151 10.95 14.17 -3.24
N HIS A 152 10.99 15.15 -4.14
CA HIS A 152 9.81 15.83 -4.68
C HIS A 152 8.84 14.88 -5.42
N GLN A 153 9.32 13.75 -5.95
CA GLN A 153 8.49 12.73 -6.61
C GLN A 153 7.65 11.94 -5.61
N LEU A 154 8.23 11.59 -4.47
CA LEU A 154 7.51 10.91 -3.39
C LEU A 154 6.34 11.79 -2.90
N PHE A 155 6.59 13.09 -2.71
CA PHE A 155 5.54 14.06 -2.38
C PHE A 155 4.45 14.15 -3.46
N LYS A 156 4.82 14.11 -4.75
CA LYS A 156 3.83 14.07 -5.83
C LYS A 156 2.96 12.81 -5.78
N ILE A 157 3.55 11.65 -5.53
CA ILE A 157 2.81 10.38 -5.38
C ILE A 157 1.85 10.46 -4.18
N TYR A 158 2.32 10.94 -3.02
CA TYR A 158 1.45 11.11 -1.85
C TYR A 158 0.32 12.11 -2.07
N PHE A 159 0.62 13.23 -2.72
CA PHE A 159 -0.39 14.23 -3.09
C PHE A 159 -1.46 13.62 -4.00
N TRP A 160 -1.04 12.86 -5.03
CA TRP A 160 -1.97 12.15 -5.91
C TRP A 160 -2.83 11.12 -5.16
N ASN A 161 -2.22 10.30 -4.31
CA ASN A 161 -2.95 9.34 -3.48
C ASN A 161 -3.96 10.03 -2.57
N THR A 162 -3.60 11.19 -2.00
CA THR A 162 -4.51 12.01 -1.17
C THR A 162 -5.68 12.51 -2.00
N PHE A 163 -5.42 13.04 -3.20
CA PHE A 163 -6.46 13.49 -4.13
C PHE A 163 -7.45 12.37 -4.47
N TRP A 164 -6.97 11.18 -4.85
CA TRP A 164 -7.83 10.03 -5.14
C TRP A 164 -8.60 9.53 -3.91
N SER A 165 -7.98 9.60 -2.74
CA SER A 165 -8.64 9.25 -1.47
C SER A 165 -9.77 10.22 -1.14
N LEU A 166 -9.56 11.52 -1.36
CA LEU A 166 -10.61 12.54 -1.21
C LEU A 166 -11.73 12.35 -2.23
N GLY A 167 -11.42 12.00 -3.47
CA GLY A 167 -12.43 11.62 -4.47
C GLY A 167 -13.25 10.41 -4.02
N SER A 168 -12.59 9.40 -3.45
CA SER A 168 -13.26 8.20 -2.91
C SER A 168 -14.19 8.55 -1.76
N LEU A 169 -13.72 9.40 -0.85
CA LEU A 169 -14.51 9.92 0.26
C LEU A 169 -15.73 10.73 -0.21
N TYR A 170 -15.58 11.52 -1.27
CA TYR A 170 -16.68 12.29 -1.85
C TYR A 170 -17.78 11.39 -2.43
N ILE A 171 -17.41 10.34 -3.17
CA ILE A 171 -18.38 9.34 -3.67
C ILE A 171 -19.11 8.67 -2.50
N LEU A 172 -18.35 8.29 -1.47
CA LEU A 172 -18.88 7.68 -0.26
C LEU A 172 -19.89 8.59 0.45
N PHE A 173 -19.54 9.87 0.59
CA PHE A 173 -20.38 10.88 1.20
C PHE A 173 -21.68 11.05 0.41
N GLY A 174 -21.59 11.10 -0.92
CA GLY A 174 -22.76 11.12 -1.80
C GLY A 174 -23.67 9.91 -1.60
N ALA A 175 -23.10 8.73 -1.37
CA ALA A 175 -23.86 7.53 -1.07
C ALA A 175 -24.58 7.59 0.28
N PHE A 176 -23.94 8.10 1.33
CA PHE A 176 -24.55 8.25 2.65
C PHE A 176 -25.58 9.38 2.72
N GLN A 177 -25.34 10.50 2.02
CA GLN A 177 -26.33 11.58 1.85
C GLN A 177 -27.54 11.14 1.02
N GLY A 178 -27.42 10.02 0.30
CA GLY A 178 -28.50 9.46 -0.49
C GLY A 178 -28.69 10.13 -1.85
N TRP A 179 -27.64 10.70 -2.44
CA TRP A 179 -27.68 11.23 -3.81
C TRP A 179 -28.11 10.15 -4.83
N TYR A 180 -27.77 8.90 -4.54
CA TYR A 180 -28.15 7.72 -5.32
C TYR A 180 -29.45 7.05 -4.81
N ASN A 181 -30.28 7.77 -4.05
CA ASN A 181 -31.51 7.26 -3.44
C ASN A 181 -32.78 7.84 -4.07
N ASN A 182 -32.74 8.22 -5.35
CA ASN A 182 -33.90 8.76 -6.06
C ASN A 182 -34.59 7.68 -6.93
N CYS A 183 -35.86 7.89 -7.27
CA CYS A 183 -36.64 6.91 -8.04
C CYS A 183 -35.98 6.52 -9.38
N LYS A 184 -35.22 7.44 -10.00
CA LYS A 184 -34.49 7.18 -11.25
C LYS A 184 -33.33 6.21 -11.05
N SER A 185 -32.59 6.35 -9.93
CA SER A 185 -31.55 5.40 -9.52
C SER A 185 -32.15 4.01 -9.24
N TRP A 186 -33.30 3.98 -8.54
CA TRP A 186 -34.02 2.76 -8.15
C TRP A 186 -34.89 2.17 -9.26
N SER A 187 -34.88 2.72 -10.46
CA SER A 187 -35.59 2.12 -11.60
C SER A 187 -34.65 1.53 -12.65
N ALA A 188 -33.34 1.59 -12.40
CA ALA A 188 -32.28 1.24 -13.36
C ALA A 188 -32.41 2.01 -14.70
N TYR A 189 -32.92 3.26 -14.64
CA TYR A 189 -33.24 4.10 -15.80
C TYR A 189 -32.10 4.19 -16.81
N PHE A 190 -30.85 4.29 -16.35
CA PHE A 190 -29.70 4.46 -17.25
C PHE A 190 -29.40 3.22 -18.09
N SER A 191 -29.61 2.01 -17.55
CA SER A 191 -29.45 0.78 -18.34
C SER A 191 -30.66 0.40 -19.18
N LYS A 192 -31.87 0.73 -18.71
CA LYS A 192 -33.12 0.24 -19.30
C LYS A 192 -33.87 1.27 -20.15
N GLY A 193 -33.52 2.54 -20.01
CA GLY A 193 -34.26 3.64 -20.61
C GLY A 193 -35.64 3.86 -19.97
N ALA A 194 -36.35 4.86 -20.47
CA ALA A 194 -37.64 5.29 -19.88
C ALA A 194 -38.76 4.25 -20.01
N SER A 195 -38.72 3.39 -21.04
CA SER A 195 -39.78 2.42 -21.34
C SER A 195 -39.74 1.16 -20.49
N GLU A 196 -38.57 0.76 -20.00
CA GLU A 196 -38.37 -0.49 -19.25
C GLU A 196 -37.95 -0.26 -17.79
N ALA A 197 -37.70 1.00 -17.42
CA ALA A 197 -37.44 1.39 -16.05
C ALA A 197 -38.63 1.02 -15.16
N PHE A 198 -38.40 0.19 -14.14
CA PHE A 198 -39.44 -0.25 -13.21
C PHE A 198 -38.95 -0.17 -11.77
N ILE A 199 -39.85 0.13 -10.84
CA ILE A 199 -39.59 0.11 -9.41
C ILE A 199 -40.52 -0.93 -8.79
N ASP A 200 -39.95 -1.92 -8.12
CA ASP A 200 -40.72 -2.88 -7.34
C ASP A 200 -41.26 -2.21 -6.07
N LEU A 201 -42.56 -1.92 -6.06
CA LEU A 201 -43.24 -1.34 -4.89
C LEU A 201 -43.37 -2.36 -3.74
N ASN A 202 -43.29 -3.66 -4.03
CA ASN A 202 -43.33 -4.75 -3.04
C ASN A 202 -41.93 -5.25 -2.68
N MET A 203 -40.96 -4.32 -2.63
CA MET A 203 -39.56 -4.60 -2.30
C MET A 203 -39.39 -5.42 -1.00
N ARG A 204 -40.27 -5.25 -0.01
CA ARG A 204 -40.22 -6.00 1.26
C ARG A 204 -40.33 -7.51 1.01
N ASP A 205 -41.26 -7.93 0.17
CA ASP A 205 -41.53 -9.34 -0.10
C ASP A 205 -40.41 -9.94 -0.95
N THR A 206 -39.93 -9.19 -1.95
CA THR A 206 -38.78 -9.57 -2.77
C THR A 206 -37.53 -9.74 -1.92
N ILE A 207 -37.27 -8.82 -0.98
CA ILE A 207 -36.15 -8.92 -0.05
C ILE A 207 -36.32 -10.12 0.88
N GLN A 208 -37.50 -10.34 1.47
CA GLN A 208 -37.75 -11.48 2.36
C GLN A 208 -37.59 -12.83 1.64
N LYS A 209 -38.02 -12.95 0.39
CA LYS A 209 -37.84 -14.17 -0.41
C LYS A 209 -36.37 -14.42 -0.76
N ASN A 210 -35.62 -13.34 -1.03
CA ASN A 210 -34.24 -13.42 -1.48
C ASN A 210 -33.21 -13.39 -0.34
N ILE A 211 -33.60 -13.08 0.90
CA ILE A 211 -32.66 -13.00 2.04
C ILE A 211 -31.92 -14.31 2.27
N PHE A 212 -32.63 -15.42 2.40
CA PHE A 212 -32.02 -16.73 2.65
C PHE A 212 -31.57 -17.44 1.37
N LYS A 213 -32.15 -17.09 0.21
CA LYS A 213 -31.82 -17.74 -1.07
C LYS A 213 -30.64 -17.10 -1.80
N PHE A 214 -30.43 -15.80 -1.62
CA PHE A 214 -29.49 -15.02 -2.42
C PHE A 214 -28.54 -14.20 -1.54
N TYR A 215 -29.06 -13.27 -0.72
CA TYR A 215 -28.19 -12.32 0.00
C TYR A 215 -27.31 -12.99 1.05
N LEU A 216 -27.88 -13.87 1.87
CA LEU A 216 -27.14 -14.54 2.94
C LEU A 216 -26.09 -15.52 2.37
N PRO A 217 -26.41 -16.39 1.39
CA PRO A 217 -25.39 -17.21 0.73
C PRO A 217 -24.29 -16.40 0.06
N MET A 218 -24.62 -15.32 -0.67
CA MET A 218 -23.61 -14.47 -1.31
C MET A 218 -22.70 -13.77 -0.30
N THR A 219 -23.28 -13.26 0.79
CA THR A 219 -22.53 -12.64 1.89
C THR A 219 -21.63 -13.66 2.60
N ALA A 220 -22.16 -14.85 2.90
CA ALA A 220 -21.39 -15.91 3.54
C ALA A 220 -20.25 -16.40 2.64
N ALA A 221 -20.51 -16.60 1.35
CA ALA A 221 -19.49 -16.96 0.37
C ALA A 221 -18.41 -15.87 0.26
N SER A 222 -18.81 -14.60 0.23
CA SER A 222 -17.87 -13.47 0.24
C SER A 222 -16.95 -13.50 1.47
N LEU A 223 -17.53 -13.66 2.65
CA LEU A 223 -16.80 -13.70 3.92
C LEU A 223 -15.85 -14.90 3.98
N VAL A 224 -16.31 -16.11 3.61
CA VAL A 224 -15.48 -17.31 3.60
C VAL A 224 -14.31 -17.14 2.65
N THR A 225 -14.53 -16.65 1.43
CA THR A 225 -13.43 -16.40 0.48
C THR A 225 -12.44 -15.37 1.02
N GLN A 226 -12.91 -14.28 1.64
CA GLN A 226 -12.03 -13.28 2.26
C GLN A 226 -11.19 -13.89 3.40
N LEU A 227 -11.79 -14.71 4.26
CA LEU A 227 -11.09 -15.41 5.33
C LEU A 227 -10.05 -16.40 4.78
N LEU A 228 -10.38 -17.12 3.71
CA LEU A 228 -9.44 -18.04 3.05
C LEU A 228 -8.26 -17.28 2.41
N ILE A 229 -8.51 -16.15 1.76
CA ILE A 229 -7.44 -15.29 1.22
C ILE A 229 -6.57 -14.76 2.36
N ALA A 230 -7.18 -14.25 3.44
CA ALA A 230 -6.44 -13.76 4.60
C ALA A 230 -5.61 -14.87 5.25
N ALA A 231 -6.17 -16.05 5.45
CA ALA A 231 -5.47 -17.21 6.00
C ALA A 231 -4.30 -17.64 5.10
N PHE A 232 -4.50 -17.65 3.78
CA PHE A 232 -3.43 -17.95 2.81
C PHE A 232 -2.28 -16.95 2.89
N VAL A 233 -2.60 -15.65 2.98
CA VAL A 233 -1.60 -14.58 3.11
C VAL A 233 -0.85 -14.70 4.43
N ILE A 234 -1.58 -14.91 5.53
CA ILE A 234 -0.99 -15.13 6.86
C ILE A 234 -0.10 -16.37 6.85
N TRP A 235 -0.51 -17.45 6.19
CA TRP A 235 0.27 -18.68 6.09
C TRP A 235 1.58 -18.48 5.34
N ILE A 236 1.58 -17.80 4.19
CA ILE A 236 2.81 -17.45 3.46
C ILE A 236 3.69 -16.51 4.28
N ASN A 237 3.09 -15.63 5.07
CA ASN A 237 3.78 -14.66 5.90
C ASN A 237 3.81 -15.06 7.38
N TRP A 238 3.84 -16.37 7.68
CA TRP A 238 3.76 -16.85 9.06
C TRP A 238 4.95 -16.40 9.90
N GLU A 239 6.13 -16.31 9.27
CA GLU A 239 7.32 -15.72 9.88
C GLU A 239 7.07 -14.27 10.33
N VAL A 240 6.25 -13.54 9.58
CA VAL A 240 5.92 -12.15 9.91
C VAL A 240 5.04 -12.05 11.15
N VAL A 241 4.10 -12.97 11.29
CA VAL A 241 3.25 -13.04 12.49
C VAL A 241 4.09 -13.33 13.73
N ARG A 242 5.14 -14.15 13.61
CA ARG A 242 6.06 -14.43 14.72
C ARG A 242 6.81 -13.19 15.22
N PHE A 243 7.07 -12.18 14.38
CA PHE A 243 7.69 -10.91 14.83
C PHE A 243 6.89 -10.20 15.90
N THR A 244 5.56 -10.32 15.90
CA THR A 244 4.73 -9.66 16.91
C THR A 244 5.01 -10.15 18.33
N THR A 245 5.74 -11.27 18.46
CA THR A 245 6.10 -11.89 19.73
C THR A 245 7.60 -11.87 20.03
N TRP A 246 8.42 -11.34 19.12
CA TRP A 246 9.87 -11.37 19.24
C TRP A 246 10.41 -10.20 20.05
N SER A 247 11.50 -10.44 20.78
CA SER A 247 12.25 -9.36 21.42
C SER A 247 13.00 -8.52 20.38
N ASP A 248 13.42 -7.32 20.76
CA ASP A 248 14.14 -6.41 19.84
C ASP A 248 15.46 -7.02 19.34
N ASP A 249 16.13 -7.82 20.17
CA ASP A 249 17.34 -8.54 19.79
C ASP A 249 17.05 -9.62 18.74
N GLU A 250 15.97 -10.38 18.90
CA GLU A 250 15.54 -11.40 17.93
C GLU A 250 15.15 -10.77 16.59
N ASN A 251 14.46 -9.63 16.63
CA ASN A 251 14.13 -8.83 15.46
C ASN A 251 15.40 -8.39 14.72
N ARG A 252 16.39 -7.86 15.45
CA ARG A 252 17.66 -7.39 14.88
C ARG A 252 18.42 -8.50 14.18
N VAL A 253 18.55 -9.66 14.83
CA VAL A 253 19.23 -10.84 14.26
C VAL A 253 18.53 -11.35 13.00
N PHE A 254 17.20 -11.36 12.99
CA PHE A 254 16.45 -11.76 11.80
C PHE A 254 16.66 -10.81 10.62
N PHE A 255 16.54 -9.51 10.85
CA PHE A 255 16.73 -8.52 9.78
C PHE A 255 18.15 -8.58 9.22
N ASP A 256 19.16 -8.79 10.06
CA ASP A 256 20.54 -8.99 9.61
C ASP A 256 20.72 -10.28 8.80
N ARG A 257 19.97 -11.34 9.10
CA ARG A 257 19.97 -12.57 8.30
C ARG A 257 19.31 -12.33 6.93
N HIS A 258 18.13 -11.71 6.90
CA HIS A 258 17.42 -11.43 5.66
C HIS A 258 18.17 -10.45 4.76
N ARG A 259 18.78 -9.41 5.34
CA ARG A 259 19.63 -8.48 4.60
C ARG A 259 20.77 -9.21 3.89
N ARG A 260 21.44 -10.14 4.58
CA ARG A 260 22.49 -10.97 4.00
C ARG A 260 21.98 -11.86 2.86
N ILE A 261 20.78 -12.43 3.00
CA ILE A 261 20.16 -13.24 1.93
C ILE A 261 19.82 -12.36 0.73
N GLU A 262 19.20 -11.20 0.92
CA GLU A 262 18.89 -10.25 -0.15
C GLU A 262 20.17 -9.79 -0.86
N GLU A 263 21.24 -9.48 -0.10
CA GLU A 263 22.55 -9.12 -0.65
C GLU A 263 23.15 -10.27 -1.50
N MET A 264 23.02 -11.52 -1.07
CA MET A 264 23.47 -12.69 -1.83
C MET A 264 22.64 -12.94 -3.09
N GLU A 265 21.30 -12.84 -3.02
CA GLU A 265 20.42 -13.00 -4.18
C GLU A 265 20.68 -11.92 -5.24
N MET A 266 20.87 -10.67 -4.80
CA MET A 266 21.20 -9.57 -5.71
C MET A 266 22.59 -9.70 -6.33
N ALA A 267 23.58 -10.18 -5.58
CA ALA A 267 24.91 -10.45 -6.14
C ALA A 267 24.85 -11.50 -7.25
N HIS A 268 24.09 -12.58 -7.04
CA HIS A 268 23.91 -13.64 -8.04
C HIS A 268 23.22 -13.14 -9.31
N ILE A 269 22.23 -12.23 -9.19
CA ILE A 269 21.57 -11.63 -10.35
C ILE A 269 22.53 -10.71 -11.11
N SER A 270 23.35 -9.92 -10.39
CA SER A 270 24.34 -9.05 -11.04
C SER A 270 25.36 -9.86 -11.84
N ASP A 271 25.80 -11.01 -11.35
CA ASP A 271 26.75 -11.90 -12.05
C ASP A 271 26.13 -12.59 -13.29
N GLN A 272 24.80 -12.66 -13.38
CA GLN A 272 24.09 -13.17 -14.55
C GLN A 272 23.79 -12.10 -15.62
N GLU A 273 23.90 -10.80 -15.32
CA GLU A 273 23.79 -9.76 -16.34
C GLU A 273 24.99 -9.86 -17.30
N ASP A 274 24.69 -10.15 -18.57
CA ASP A 274 25.63 -10.41 -19.66
C ASP A 274 26.74 -9.33 -19.70
N PRO A 275 28.04 -9.71 -19.61
CA PRO A 275 29.16 -8.78 -19.68
C PRO A 275 29.10 -7.83 -20.88
N SER A 276 28.38 -8.21 -21.95
CA SER A 276 28.15 -7.39 -23.14
C SER A 276 27.41 -6.07 -22.85
N GLU A 277 26.51 -6.00 -21.87
CA GLU A 277 25.82 -4.75 -21.47
C GLU A 277 26.72 -3.83 -20.62
N ARG A 278 27.70 -4.39 -19.88
CA ARG A 278 28.63 -3.59 -19.06
C ARG A 278 29.63 -2.79 -19.90
N GLY A 279 29.92 -3.24 -21.13
CA GLY A 279 30.88 -2.59 -22.04
C GLY A 279 30.47 -1.20 -22.56
N LEU A 280 29.16 -0.90 -22.57
CA LEU A 280 28.64 0.38 -23.09
C LEU A 280 28.54 1.50 -22.05
N LEU A 281 28.68 1.18 -20.75
CA LEU A 281 28.60 2.16 -19.65
C LEU A 281 29.95 2.45 -18.96
N ALA A 282 31.03 1.78 -19.36
CA ALA A 282 32.35 1.95 -18.74
C ALA A 282 33.09 3.24 -19.16
N SER A 283 32.54 4.07 -20.06
CA SER A 283 33.23 5.29 -20.55
C SER A 283 33.10 6.52 -19.64
N GLU A 284 32.34 6.49 -18.54
CA GLU A 284 32.09 7.68 -17.69
C GLU A 284 32.67 7.65 -16.26
N ARG A 285 33.42 6.61 -15.85
CA ARG A 285 34.02 6.57 -14.50
C ARG A 285 35.51 6.89 -14.48
N GLY A 286 35.81 8.16 -14.73
CA GLY A 286 37.00 8.82 -14.20
C GLY A 286 36.64 9.66 -12.97
N LEU A 287 36.30 9.01 -11.84
CA LEU A 287 36.18 9.69 -10.55
C LEU A 287 37.13 9.04 -9.55
N PRO A 288 37.95 9.84 -8.83
CA PRO A 288 38.98 9.33 -7.95
C PRO A 288 38.35 8.61 -6.75
N THR A 289 38.84 7.41 -6.49
CA THR A 289 38.66 6.63 -5.27
C THR A 289 39.15 7.48 -4.08
N MET A 290 38.22 8.05 -3.30
CA MET A 290 38.54 8.50 -1.96
C MET A 290 38.64 7.27 -1.06
N ALA A 291 39.83 7.05 -0.51
CA ALA A 291 40.07 6.04 0.52
C ALA A 291 39.13 6.32 1.70
N SER A 292 38.39 5.30 2.12
CA SER A 292 37.64 5.31 3.37
C SER A 292 38.64 5.27 4.52
N GLU A 293 38.90 6.41 5.15
CA GLU A 293 39.47 6.41 6.49
C GLU A 293 38.44 5.79 7.44
N GLU A 294 38.82 4.68 8.07
CA GLU A 294 38.09 4.05 9.15
C GLU A 294 38.00 5.01 10.34
N TRP A 295 36.82 5.57 10.58
CA TRP A 295 36.53 6.28 11.81
C TRP A 295 36.20 5.27 12.90
N THR A 296 37.20 4.91 13.70
CA THR A 296 37.01 4.24 14.99
C THR A 296 36.49 5.26 16.00
N VAL A 297 35.20 5.17 16.31
CA VAL A 297 34.59 5.95 17.40
C VAL A 297 34.85 5.18 18.69
N SER A 298 35.88 5.58 19.45
CA SER A 298 36.04 5.14 20.84
C SER A 298 35.07 5.90 21.72
N PHE A 299 34.15 5.19 22.36
CA PHE A 299 33.34 5.74 23.43
C PHE A 299 34.22 5.91 24.67
N GLU A 300 34.65 7.14 24.95
CA GLU A 300 35.24 7.51 26.23
C GLU A 300 34.12 7.53 27.28
N GLU A 301 34.04 6.43 28.03
CA GLU A 301 33.12 6.18 29.13
C GLU A 301 33.60 6.86 30.43
N ASP A 302 34.08 8.10 30.33
CA ASP A 302 34.66 8.86 31.44
C ASP A 302 33.89 10.18 31.65
N ARG A 303 32.71 10.12 32.31
CA ARG A 303 32.16 11.25 33.10
C ARG A 303 30.87 10.98 33.90
N LEU A 304 30.73 9.82 34.54
CA LEU A 304 29.61 9.56 35.47
C LEU A 304 30.05 9.21 36.92
N ARG A 305 31.25 9.62 37.36
CA ARG A 305 31.74 9.39 38.74
C ARG A 305 32.11 10.63 39.55
N GLU A 306 31.64 11.81 39.17
CA GLU A 306 31.68 12.98 40.05
C GLU A 306 30.26 13.46 40.22
N TYR A 307 29.49 12.89 41.15
CA TYR A 307 28.33 13.44 41.88
C TYR A 307 27.63 12.28 42.62
N VAL A 308 28.34 11.67 43.57
CA VAL A 308 27.75 10.93 44.71
C VAL A 308 28.55 11.30 45.95
#